data_AF-A0A101T1S4-F1
#
_entry.id   AF-A0A101T1S4-F1
#
_cell.length_a   1.000
_cell.length_b   1.000
_cell.length_c   1.000
_cell.angle_alpha   90.00
_cell.angle_beta   90.00
_cell.angle_gamma   90.00
#
_symmetry.space_group_name_H-M   'P 1'
#
loop_
_entity.id
_entity.type
_entity.pdbx_description
1 polymer ?
#
loop_
_entity_poly.entity_id
_entity_poly.type
_entity_poly.pdbx_seq_one_letter_code
_entity_poly.pdbx_strand_id
1 'polypeptide(L)'
;MIEGVGQQLALVRDSLVAAGAPITSVRATGGALRSSPWAETVAAALETPLEITDDTAGSGFGAAIVGRRALGAVSHLCALPADVWARPYRTVSPDPAAVRTAARARPLVERCYEMLRGLSVQRRRPWRRCPGAVTVRWRRRSHRPHPPGRRDGTGGRPLDARPSQ
;
A
#
# COMPACT_ATOMS: atom_id res chain seq x y z
N MET A 1 10.03 -18.51 -9.54
CA MET A 1 9.52 -17.64 -8.45
C MET A 1 8.47 -16.67 -8.96
N ILE A 2 8.75 -15.92 -10.02
CA ILE A 2 7.84 -14.88 -10.50
C ILE A 2 6.48 -15.37 -10.98
N GLU A 3 6.44 -16.46 -11.74
CA GLU A 3 5.17 -17.01 -12.25
C GLU A 3 4.21 -17.29 -11.09
N GLY A 4 4.71 -17.80 -9.97
CA GLY A 4 3.92 -18.00 -8.75
C GLY A 4 3.33 -16.69 -8.20
N VAL A 5 4.12 -15.61 -8.16
CA VAL A 5 3.62 -14.28 -7.77
C VAL A 5 2.55 -13.79 -8.74
N GLY A 6 2.81 -13.88 -10.04
CA GLY A 6 1.84 -13.52 -11.08
C GLY A 6 0.53 -14.30 -10.93
N GLN A 7 0.60 -15.61 -10.69
CA GLN A 7 -0.59 -16.45 -10.50
C GLN A 7 -1.36 -16.09 -9.23
N GLN A 8 -0.69 -15.80 -8.11
CA GLN A 8 -1.39 -15.35 -6.90
C GLN A 8 -2.10 -14.00 -7.12
N LEU A 9 -1.46 -13.06 -7.84
CA LEU A 9 -2.11 -11.80 -8.20
C LEU A 9 -3.29 -12.02 -9.17
N ALA A 10 -3.19 -13.00 -10.06
CA ALA A 10 -4.28 -13.35 -10.96
C ALA A 10 -5.50 -13.89 -10.21
N LEU A 11 -5.32 -14.70 -9.16
CA LEU A 11 -6.43 -15.15 -8.31
C LEU A 11 -7.15 -13.99 -7.61
N VAL A 12 -6.39 -12.98 -7.17
CA VAL A 12 -6.97 -11.74 -6.62
C VAL A 12 -7.76 -10.99 -7.69
N ARG A 13 -7.19 -10.85 -8.90
CA ARG A 13 -7.86 -10.22 -10.04
C ARG A 13 -9.15 -10.95 -10.41
N ASP A 14 -9.14 -12.28 -10.47
CA ASP A 14 -10.32 -13.09 -10.79
C ASP A 14 -11.41 -12.95 -9.72
N SER A 15 -11.02 -12.84 -8.44
CA SER A 15 -11.95 -12.55 -7.34
C SER A 15 -12.61 -11.17 -7.48
N LEU A 16 -11.85 -10.14 -7.89
CA LEU A 16 -12.39 -8.79 -8.11
C LEU A 16 -13.35 -8.77 -9.30
N VAL A 17 -13.01 -9.44 -10.40
CA VAL A 17 -13.89 -9.55 -11.57
C VAL A 17 -15.17 -10.30 -11.23
N ALA A 18 -15.08 -11.40 -10.49
CA ALA A 18 -16.25 -12.15 -10.02
C ALA A 18 -17.16 -11.31 -9.10
N ALA A 19 -16.59 -10.33 -8.38
CA ALA A 19 -17.33 -9.37 -7.55
C ALA A 19 -17.92 -8.19 -8.36
N GLY A 20 -17.81 -8.19 -9.69
CA GLY A 20 -18.32 -7.11 -10.55
C GLY A 20 -17.42 -5.87 -10.60
N ALA A 21 -16.16 -5.99 -10.21
CA ALA A 21 -15.17 -4.91 -10.25
C ALA A 21 -14.12 -5.17 -11.36
N PRO A 22 -14.42 -4.82 -12.64
CA PRO A 22 -13.48 -5.01 -13.73
C PRO A 22 -12.24 -4.12 -13.57
N ILE A 23 -11.07 -4.65 -13.91
CA ILE A 23 -9.79 -3.95 -13.84
C ILE A 23 -9.36 -3.59 -15.27
N THR A 24 -9.08 -2.31 -15.52
CA THR A 24 -8.67 -1.82 -16.85
C THR A 24 -7.17 -1.61 -16.97
N SER A 25 -6.50 -1.29 -15.86
CA SER A 25 -5.05 -1.21 -15.76
C SER A 25 -4.61 -1.50 -14.33
N VAL A 26 -3.36 -1.93 -14.17
CA VAL A 26 -2.73 -2.11 -12.86
C VAL A 26 -1.54 -1.18 -12.76
N ARG A 27 -1.60 -0.23 -11.83
CA ARG A 27 -0.48 0.64 -11.51
C ARG A 27 0.43 -0.03 -10.50
N ALA A 28 1.72 -0.12 -10.83
CA ALA A 28 2.65 -0.92 -10.08
C ALA A 28 3.92 -0.15 -9.75
N THR A 29 4.35 -0.28 -8.50
CA THR A 29 5.56 0.31 -7.95
C THR A 29 6.53 -0.78 -7.51
N GLY A 30 7.78 -0.39 -7.24
CA GLY A 30 8.79 -1.29 -6.67
C GLY A 30 9.80 -1.82 -7.69
N GLY A 31 11.04 -2.05 -7.20
CA GLY A 31 12.21 -2.31 -8.05
C GLY A 31 12.13 -3.56 -8.92
N ALA A 32 11.42 -4.61 -8.49
CA ALA A 32 11.31 -5.85 -9.25
C ALA A 32 10.66 -5.64 -10.63
N LEU A 33 9.67 -4.76 -10.71
CA LEU A 33 8.92 -4.50 -11.94
C LEU A 33 9.67 -3.60 -12.94
N ARG A 34 10.87 -3.11 -12.58
CA ARG A 34 11.79 -2.48 -13.53
C ARG A 34 12.36 -3.50 -14.53
N SER A 35 12.43 -4.77 -14.14
CA SER A 35 12.88 -5.87 -14.99
C SER A 35 11.79 -6.28 -15.98
N SER A 36 12.12 -6.38 -17.28
CA SER A 36 11.17 -6.74 -18.33
C SER A 36 10.55 -8.12 -18.16
N PRO A 37 11.32 -9.20 -17.90
CA PRO A 37 10.74 -10.50 -17.56
C PRO A 37 9.76 -10.42 -16.38
N TRP A 38 10.01 -9.49 -15.45
CA TRP A 38 9.12 -9.30 -14.32
C TRP A 38 7.78 -8.69 -14.69
N ALA A 39 7.84 -7.54 -15.34
CA ALA A 39 6.65 -6.82 -15.77
C ALA A 39 5.80 -7.62 -16.77
N GLU A 40 6.44 -8.29 -17.73
CA GLU A 40 5.74 -9.07 -18.78
C GLU A 40 5.03 -10.29 -18.20
N THR A 41 5.68 -11.05 -17.31
CA THR A 41 5.05 -12.20 -16.66
C THR A 41 3.87 -11.79 -15.80
N VAL A 42 3.99 -10.68 -15.04
CA VAL A 42 2.92 -10.18 -14.19
C VAL A 42 1.76 -9.62 -15.03
N ALA A 43 2.05 -8.84 -16.09
CA ALA A 43 1.03 -8.34 -17.01
C ALA A 43 0.26 -9.49 -17.69
N ALA A 44 0.98 -10.51 -18.17
CA ALA A 44 0.38 -11.69 -18.77
C ALA A 44 -0.49 -12.48 -17.78
N ALA A 45 -0.04 -12.63 -16.53
CA ALA A 45 -0.82 -13.32 -15.51
C ALA A 45 -2.10 -12.54 -15.14
N LEU A 46 -2.03 -11.21 -15.06
CA LEU A 46 -3.17 -10.34 -14.75
C LEU A 46 -4.12 -10.11 -15.92
N GLU A 47 -3.69 -10.44 -17.13
CA GLU A 47 -4.45 -10.23 -18.38
C GLU A 47 -4.83 -8.75 -18.58
N THR A 48 -4.01 -7.85 -18.02
CA THR A 48 -4.31 -6.42 -17.87
C THR A 48 -3.02 -5.63 -18.07
N PRO A 49 -3.05 -4.46 -18.75
CA PRO A 49 -1.89 -3.59 -18.87
C PRO A 49 -1.28 -3.21 -17.51
N LEU A 50 0.05 -3.30 -17.42
CA LEU A 50 0.82 -2.92 -16.22
C LEU A 50 1.45 -1.54 -16.42
N GLU A 51 0.96 -0.54 -15.69
CA GLU A 51 1.47 0.83 -15.64
C GLU A 51 2.55 0.94 -14.55
N ILE A 52 3.81 0.95 -14.93
CA ILE A 52 4.93 1.03 -13.99
C ILE A 52 5.21 2.50 -13.67
N THR A 53 5.14 2.84 -12.39
CA THR A 53 5.40 4.19 -11.89
C THR A 53 6.66 4.22 -11.06
N ASP A 54 7.24 5.41 -10.93
CA ASP A 54 8.28 5.63 -9.93
C ASP A 54 7.75 5.43 -8.51
N ASP A 55 8.70 5.25 -7.58
CA ASP A 55 8.40 5.15 -6.16
C ASP A 55 8.01 6.53 -5.64
N THR A 56 6.76 6.92 -5.90
CA THR A 56 6.10 7.92 -5.05
C THR A 56 6.14 7.38 -3.63
N ALA A 57 6.28 8.25 -2.62
CA ALA A 57 6.36 7.90 -1.19
C ALA A 57 5.16 7.09 -0.64
N GLY A 58 4.35 6.48 -1.50
CA GLY A 58 3.38 5.44 -1.24
C GLY A 58 2.32 5.94 -0.29
N SER A 59 2.24 5.27 0.86
CA SER A 59 1.35 5.66 1.95
C SER A 59 1.63 7.06 2.49
N GLY A 60 2.88 7.53 2.46
CA GLY A 60 3.23 8.90 2.88
C GLY A 60 2.62 9.96 1.98
N PHE A 61 2.66 9.75 0.66
CA PHE A 61 1.99 10.63 -0.30
C PHE A 61 0.47 10.62 -0.09
N GLY A 62 -0.13 9.44 0.06
CA GLY A 62 -1.57 9.31 0.36
C GLY A 62 -1.98 10.01 1.66
N ALA A 63 -1.20 9.84 2.73
CA ALA A 63 -1.43 10.50 4.01
C ALA A 63 -1.38 12.02 3.91
N ALA A 64 -0.42 12.57 3.14
CA ALA A 64 -0.33 14.01 2.91
C ALA A 64 -1.57 14.55 2.16
N ILE A 65 -2.04 13.84 1.12
CA ILE A 65 -3.24 14.23 0.37
C ILE A 65 -4.50 14.18 1.25
N VAL A 66 -4.66 13.14 2.06
CA VAL A 66 -5.79 13.04 3.01
C VAL A 66 -5.68 14.11 4.11
N GLY A 67 -4.48 14.44 4.57
CA GLY A 67 -4.23 15.54 5.50
C GLY A 67 -4.63 16.90 4.91
N ARG A 68 -4.26 17.18 3.65
CA ARG A 68 -4.71 18.38 2.93
C ARG A 68 -6.23 18.44 2.78
N ARG A 69 -6.89 17.29 2.55
CA ARG A 69 -8.36 17.19 2.53
C ARG A 69 -8.97 17.50 3.89
N ALA A 70 -8.37 17.05 4.99
CA ALA A 70 -8.82 17.33 6.35
C ALA A 70 -8.65 18.82 6.72
N LEU A 71 -7.60 19.47 6.21
CA LEU A 71 -7.34 20.90 6.39
C LEU A 71 -8.15 21.81 5.44
N GLY A 72 -9.02 21.26 4.60
CA GLY A 72 -9.83 22.02 3.64
C GLY A 72 -9.07 22.54 2.41
N ALA A 73 -7.80 22.19 2.25
CA ALA A 73 -6.98 22.60 1.10
C ALA A 73 -7.29 21.83 -0.19
N VAL A 74 -8.06 20.74 -0.10
CA VAL A 74 -8.58 19.95 -1.22
C VAL A 74 -10.05 19.69 -0.92
N SER A 75 -10.96 19.94 -1.85
CA SER A 75 -12.40 19.72 -1.67
C SER A 75 -12.80 18.25 -1.88
N HIS A 76 -12.31 17.65 -2.97
CA HIS A 76 -12.54 16.26 -3.34
C HIS A 76 -11.27 15.64 -3.93
N LEU A 77 -10.96 14.40 -3.54
CA LEU A 77 -9.78 13.70 -4.06
C LEU A 77 -9.88 13.45 -5.58
N CYS A 78 -11.09 13.16 -6.07
CA CYS A 78 -11.35 12.95 -7.50
C CYS A 78 -11.26 14.24 -8.34
N ALA A 79 -11.29 15.42 -7.70
CA ALA A 79 -11.14 16.71 -8.37
C ALA A 79 -9.66 17.13 -8.49
N LEU A 80 -8.74 16.36 -7.92
CA LEU A 80 -7.31 16.64 -8.07
C LEU A 80 -6.88 16.39 -9.52
N PRO A 81 -6.03 17.27 -10.09
CA PRO A 81 -5.44 17.05 -11.40
C PRO A 81 -4.77 15.68 -11.52
N ALA A 82 -4.93 15.02 -12.68
CA ALA A 82 -4.45 13.66 -12.89
C ALA A 82 -2.93 13.49 -12.69
N ASP A 83 -2.18 14.58 -12.87
CA ASP A 83 -0.73 14.66 -12.73
C ASP A 83 -0.24 14.74 -11.29
N VAL A 84 -1.13 15.00 -10.32
CA VAL A 84 -0.83 14.85 -8.90
C VAL A 84 -0.55 13.38 -8.56
N TRP A 85 -1.17 12.45 -9.28
CA TRP A 85 -0.96 11.02 -9.09
C TRP A 85 0.30 10.54 -9.80
N ALA A 86 0.91 9.47 -9.28
CA ALA A 86 2.10 8.85 -9.86
C ALA A 86 1.89 8.58 -11.36
N ARG A 87 2.66 9.26 -12.23
CA ARG A 87 2.59 9.06 -13.67
C ARG A 87 3.42 7.83 -14.06
N PRO A 88 2.88 6.91 -14.90
CA PRO A 88 3.66 5.79 -15.37
C PRO A 88 4.74 6.26 -16.34
N TYR A 89 5.95 5.74 -16.16
CA TYR A 89 7.06 5.97 -17.10
C TYR A 89 7.17 4.84 -18.13
N ARG A 90 6.51 3.70 -17.88
CA ARG A 90 6.47 2.55 -18.78
C ARG A 90 5.13 1.82 -18.62
N THR A 91 4.52 1.43 -19.73
CA THR A 91 3.36 0.54 -19.75
C THR A 91 3.73 -0.75 -20.44
N VAL A 92 3.41 -1.89 -19.84
CA VAL A 92 3.62 -3.22 -20.41
C VAL A 92 2.27 -3.84 -20.73
N SER A 93 2.01 -4.06 -22.01
CA SER A 93 0.82 -4.78 -22.48
C SER A 93 1.01 -6.29 -22.35
N PRO A 94 -0.02 -7.04 -21.96
CA PRO A 94 0.06 -8.49 -21.86
C PRO A 94 0.25 -9.13 -23.25
N ASP A 95 1.27 -9.97 -23.39
CA ASP A 95 1.45 -10.81 -24.58
C ASP A 95 0.36 -11.90 -24.61
N PRO A 96 -0.45 -12.01 -25.68
CA PRO A 96 -1.48 -13.04 -25.81
C PRO A 96 -0.97 -14.47 -25.65
N ALA A 97 0.27 -14.78 -26.07
CA ALA A 97 0.81 -16.12 -25.92
C ALA A 97 1.13 -16.45 -24.45
N ALA A 98 1.81 -15.53 -23.76
CA ALA A 98 2.06 -15.64 -22.33
C ALA A 98 0.76 -15.71 -21.50
N VAL A 99 -0.27 -14.93 -21.86
CA VAL A 99 -1.60 -14.97 -21.21
C VAL A 99 -2.19 -16.37 -21.28
N ARG A 100 -2.21 -17.00 -22.47
CA ARG A 100 -2.74 -18.36 -22.64
C ARG A 100 -1.99 -19.37 -21.78
N THR A 101 -0.67 -19.24 -21.70
CA THR A 101 0.16 -20.11 -20.85
C THR A 101 -0.16 -19.92 -19.37
N ALA A 102 -0.27 -18.67 -18.91
CA ALA A 102 -0.62 -18.35 -17.53
C ALA A 102 -2.02 -18.86 -17.16
N ALA A 103 -3.01 -18.66 -18.03
CA ALA A 103 -4.38 -19.13 -17.82
C ALA A 103 -4.46 -20.66 -17.72
N ARG A 104 -3.71 -21.40 -18.56
CA ARG A 104 -3.64 -22.87 -18.50
C ARG A 104 -3.08 -23.40 -17.17
N ALA A 105 -2.15 -22.66 -16.56
CA ALA A 105 -1.56 -23.06 -15.29
C ALA A 105 -2.45 -22.76 -14.07
N ARG A 106 -3.39 -21.81 -14.19
CA ARG A 106 -4.19 -21.29 -13.06
C ARG A 106 -4.97 -22.36 -12.27
N PRO A 107 -5.71 -23.29 -12.91
CA PRO A 107 -6.43 -24.33 -12.18
C PRO A 107 -5.52 -25.27 -11.40
N LEU A 108 -4.28 -25.50 -11.87
CA LEU A 108 -3.31 -26.31 -11.14
C LEU A 108 -2.82 -25.57 -9.89
N VAL A 109 -2.54 -24.27 -10.01
CA VAL A 109 -2.12 -23.42 -8.88
C VAL A 109 -3.19 -23.38 -7.78
N GLU A 110 -4.46 -23.24 -8.15
CA GLU A 110 -5.60 -23.26 -7.22
C GLU A 110 -5.69 -24.59 -6.47
N ARG A 111 -5.62 -25.72 -7.20
CA ARG A 111 -5.64 -27.05 -6.57
C ARG A 111 -4.48 -27.24 -5.61
N CYS A 112 -3.27 -26.85 -6.01
CA CYS A 112 -2.09 -26.91 -5.14
C CYS A 112 -2.27 -26.04 -3.89
N TYR A 113 -2.80 -24.83 -4.04
CA TYR A 113 -3.09 -23.94 -2.92
C TYR A 113 -4.08 -24.58 -1.94
N GLU A 114 -5.20 -25.13 -2.41
CA GLU A 114 -6.21 -25.76 -1.55
C GLU A 114 -5.68 -27.00 -0.82
N MET A 115 -4.91 -27.85 -1.52
CA MET A 115 -4.25 -29.00 -0.90
C MET A 115 -3.30 -28.57 0.22
N LEU A 116 -2.45 -27.57 -0.03
CA LEU A 116 -1.50 -27.05 0.96
C LEU A 116 -2.19 -26.32 2.11
N ARG A 117 -3.28 -25.58 1.83
CA ARG A 117 -4.10 -24.92 2.84
C ARG A 117 -4.67 -25.93 3.82
N GLY A 118 -5.24 -27.04 3.33
CA GLY A 118 -5.75 -28.13 4.16
C GLY A 118 -4.68 -28.73 5.09
N LEU A 119 -3.48 -28.98 4.56
CA LEU A 119 -2.35 -29.47 5.34
C LEU A 119 -1.86 -28.46 6.40
N SER A 120 -1.85 -27.17 6.07
CA SER A 120 -1.39 -26.12 6.99
C SER A 120 -2.29 -25.99 8.22
N VAL A 121 -3.60 -26.15 8.04
CA VAL A 121 -4.59 -26.14 9.13
C VAL A 121 -4.41 -27.37 10.02
N GLN A 122 -4.18 -28.53 9.43
CA GLN A 122 -3.95 -29.79 10.16
C GLN A 122 -2.63 -29.79 10.93
N ARG A 123 -1.60 -29.08 10.43
CA ARG A 123 -0.28 -28.96 11.05
C ARG A 123 -0.12 -27.78 12.01
N ARG A 124 -1.19 -27.04 12.35
CA ARG A 124 -1.17 -26.09 13.47
C ARG A 124 -1.02 -26.82 14.81
N ARG A 125 0.15 -27.40 15.06
CA ARG A 125 0.65 -27.57 16.43
C ARG A 125 0.77 -26.15 17.01
N PRO A 126 0.31 -25.91 18.25
CA PRO A 126 0.55 -24.62 18.88
C PRO A 126 2.04 -24.35 18.81
N TRP A 127 2.41 -23.22 18.23
CA TRP A 127 3.79 -22.76 18.14
C TRP A 127 4.36 -22.84 19.56
N ARG A 128 5.16 -23.87 19.84
CA ARG A 128 5.78 -24.01 21.16
C ARG A 128 6.61 -22.76 21.32
N ARG A 129 6.30 -21.96 22.35
CA ARG A 129 7.06 -20.76 22.70
C ARG A 129 8.55 -21.10 22.56
N CYS A 130 9.25 -20.42 21.66
CA CYS A 130 10.70 -20.51 21.63
C CYS A 130 11.20 -20.19 23.05
N PRO A 131 12.05 -21.03 23.66
CA PRO A 131 12.75 -20.64 24.87
C PRO A 131 13.55 -19.37 24.53
N GLY A 132 13.17 -18.23 25.10
CA GLY A 132 13.78 -16.93 24.80
C GLY A 132 12.92 -15.94 24.00
N ALA A 133 11.66 -16.24 23.68
CA ALA A 133 10.76 -15.25 23.11
C ALA A 133 10.55 -14.06 24.06
N VAL A 134 11.17 -12.92 23.75
CA VAL A 134 10.98 -11.66 24.48
C VAL A 134 9.54 -11.22 24.32
N THR A 135 8.79 -11.26 25.42
CA THR A 135 7.46 -10.64 25.48
C THR A 135 7.62 -9.13 25.35
N VAL A 136 7.28 -8.57 24.19
CA VAL A 136 7.13 -7.11 24.06
C VAL A 136 5.89 -6.71 24.83
N ARG A 137 6.09 -6.27 26.08
CA ARG A 137 5.04 -5.66 26.88
C ARG A 137 4.81 -4.25 26.37
N TRP A 138 3.78 -4.08 25.55
CA TRP A 138 3.30 -2.75 25.18
C TRP A 138 2.91 -1.97 26.43
N ARG A 139 3.82 -1.10 26.89
CA ARG A 139 3.52 -0.14 27.94
C ARG A 139 2.67 0.95 27.30
N ARG A 140 1.35 0.94 27.53
CA ARG A 140 0.54 2.13 27.28
C ARG A 140 1.21 3.28 28.03
N ARG A 141 1.84 4.21 27.31
CA ARG A 141 2.10 5.55 27.86
C ARG A 141 0.73 6.16 28.05
N SER A 142 0.23 6.14 29.27
CA SER A 142 -0.84 7.05 29.66
C SER A 142 -0.32 8.46 29.44
N HIS A 143 -0.92 9.18 28.50
CA HIS A 143 -0.79 10.62 28.44
C HIS A 143 -1.33 11.16 29.76
N ARG A 144 -0.45 11.65 30.63
CA ARG A 144 -0.87 12.48 31.75
C ARG A 144 -1.27 13.83 31.15
N PRO A 145 -2.48 14.34 31.41
CA PRO A 145 -2.83 15.69 30.97
C PRO A 145 -1.91 16.70 31.68
N HIS A 146 -1.46 17.71 30.92
CA HIS A 146 -0.76 18.87 31.45
C HIS A 146 -1.66 19.57 32.48
N PRO A 147 -1.16 19.92 33.68
CA PRO A 147 -1.93 20.73 34.61
C PRO A 147 -2.17 22.12 33.99
N PRO A 148 -3.36 22.72 34.20
CA PRO A 148 -3.65 24.05 33.68
C PRO A 148 -2.67 25.06 34.32
N GLY A 149 -1.97 25.80 33.47
CA GLY A 149 -1.08 26.87 33.90
C GLY A 149 -1.84 27.89 34.74
N ARG A 150 -1.34 28.14 35.96
CA ARG A 150 -1.78 29.27 36.78
C ARG A 150 -1.57 30.56 36.00
N ARG A 151 -2.67 31.26 35.71
CA ARG A 151 -2.65 32.67 35.37
C ARG A 151 -2.51 33.44 36.68
N ASP A 152 -1.27 33.72 37.07
CA ASP A 152 -1.00 34.70 38.11
C ASP A 152 -0.65 36.01 37.38
N GLY A 153 -1.69 36.84 37.18
CA GLY A 153 -1.51 38.23 36.81
C GLY A 153 -1.18 39.03 38.07
N THR A 154 -0.07 39.76 38.04
CA THR A 154 0.17 41.01 38.78
C THR A 154 1.58 41.52 38.46
N GLY A 155 1.69 42.80 38.10
CA GLY A 155 2.95 43.54 38.18
C GLY A 155 3.44 44.10 36.85
N GLY A 156 2.79 45.17 36.36
CA GLY A 156 3.32 45.97 35.27
C GLY A 156 4.49 46.88 35.70
N ARG A 157 5.27 47.33 34.73
CA ARG A 157 5.51 48.76 34.45
C ARG A 157 6.26 48.95 33.12
N PRO A 158 6.12 50.11 32.47
CA PRO A 158 6.24 50.29 31.03
C PRO A 158 7.64 50.73 30.61
N LEU A 159 7.99 50.51 29.33
CA LEU A 159 9.05 51.26 28.67
C LEU A 159 8.50 51.84 27.37
N ASP A 160 8.41 53.16 27.40
CA ASP A 160 8.00 54.07 26.35
C ASP A 160 8.89 54.02 25.10
N ALA A 161 8.23 54.36 24.00
CA ALA A 161 8.69 55.17 22.86
C ALA A 161 10.12 55.02 22.30
N ARG A 162 10.16 54.73 20.99
CA ARG A 162 11.28 54.99 20.07
C ARG A 162 11.69 56.48 20.08
N PRO A 163 12.85 56.87 19.53
CA PRO A 163 12.89 57.15 18.09
C PRO A 163 14.18 56.72 17.36
N SER A 164 14.06 56.82 16.04
CA SER A 164 14.97 56.51 14.93
C SER A 164 16.33 57.23 14.96
N GLN A 165 17.37 56.52 14.49
CA GLN A 165 18.21 56.92 13.35
C GLN A 165 18.70 55.67 12.64
#